data_AF-A0A8J7FZ00-F1
#
_entry.id   AF-A0A8J7FZ00-F1
#
_cell.length_a   1.000
_cell.length_b   1.000
_cell.length_c   1.000
_cell.angle_alpha   90.00
_cell.angle_beta   90.00
_cell.angle_gamma   90.00
#
_symmetry.space_group_name_H-M   'P 1'
#
loop_
_entity.id
_entity.type
_entity.pdbx_description
1 polymer ?
#
loop_
_entity_poly.entity_id
_entity_poly.type
_entity_poly.pdbx_seq_one_letter_code
_entity_poly.pdbx_strand_id
1 'polypeptide(L)'
;MYVLTDEGLGQIIAAIDVEKAVRLNRYYGKELGWAAQYEQIAALVGFPGFTTYPPDEKGFAEAIAGWQQRQGLKGSGIDGVIGDKTWSLMRIALGTESGLGALGKSVTIRPKQVRNLIKARDPELYALIAPIPLPCKVSKGACVFKEVRREVIGGNQHIWTLAVQFSVASLADGGKTLEFSPTQNTVKGKTVVTHRILIEINPLRLDRPELKKQIPKDQDRLEFLVAESLFHELIHAVILIERSLPLGVVHTNVFLEFDRLWKTANSTRLQQERLAVKQALQKLLALAGVQTTNPTAAIDNYFQFLINEKYAKQLAAAAFGHPINNDQVAASYSKVAAARIESSGTPLSDVRLWRQGVNQLSETVKRLYDKLDLLPEMVPSPTYGPPLVVLEPPILKL
;
A
#
# COMPACT_ATOMS: atom_id res chain seq x y z
N MET A 1 21.19 7.52 -43.20
CA MET A 1 21.93 6.54 -42.41
C MET A 1 22.76 7.32 -41.38
N TYR A 2 22.18 7.53 -40.21
CA TYR A 2 22.83 7.97 -38.98
C TYR A 2 22.02 7.39 -37.82
N VAL A 3 22.75 6.80 -36.88
CA VAL A 3 22.28 6.17 -35.64
C VAL A 3 21.92 7.27 -34.64
N LEU A 4 20.71 7.20 -34.08
CA LEU A 4 20.37 7.80 -32.79
C LEU A 4 19.77 6.69 -31.94
N THR A 5 20.40 6.48 -30.80
CA THR A 5 20.22 5.37 -29.86
C THR A 5 18.85 5.42 -29.18
N ASP A 6 18.28 4.24 -29.08
CA ASP A 6 16.98 3.88 -28.54
C ASP A 6 17.07 3.78 -27.00
N GLU A 7 16.57 4.78 -26.27
CA GLU A 7 16.37 4.70 -24.82
C GLU A 7 15.05 5.36 -24.45
N GLY A 8 14.11 4.57 -23.91
CA GLY A 8 12.89 5.16 -23.39
C GLY A 8 11.73 4.22 -23.06
N LEU A 9 12.04 3.09 -22.43
CA LEU A 9 11.11 2.17 -21.75
C LEU A 9 10.22 1.30 -22.68
N GLY A 10 10.77 0.17 -23.10
CA GLY A 10 10.09 -1.12 -23.09
C GLY A 10 10.77 -1.99 -22.02
N GLN A 11 10.00 -2.81 -21.29
CA GLN A 11 10.47 -3.89 -20.40
C GLN A 11 11.96 -3.84 -19.98
N ILE A 12 12.27 -3.31 -18.79
CA ILE A 12 13.51 -3.72 -18.13
C ILE A 12 13.14 -4.91 -17.25
N ILE A 13 12.95 -6.09 -17.86
CA ILE A 13 13.64 -7.24 -17.27
C ILE A 13 15.09 -6.80 -17.45
N ALA A 14 15.85 -6.57 -16.37
CA ALA A 14 17.29 -6.36 -16.55
C ALA A 14 17.75 -7.50 -17.47
N ALA A 15 18.48 -7.22 -18.55
CA ALA A 15 18.95 -8.28 -19.43
C ALA A 15 19.86 -9.19 -18.58
N ILE A 16 19.25 -10.17 -17.93
CA ILE A 16 19.93 -11.06 -17.01
C ILE A 16 20.72 -12.02 -17.88
N ASP A 17 21.90 -12.39 -17.41
CA ASP A 17 22.60 -13.53 -17.98
C ASP A 17 21.88 -14.80 -17.52
N VAL A 18 20.84 -15.20 -18.28
CA VAL A 18 19.96 -16.33 -17.95
C VAL A 18 20.78 -17.61 -17.75
N GLU A 19 21.78 -17.84 -18.61
CA GLU A 19 22.64 -19.03 -18.52
C GLU A 19 23.48 -19.03 -17.24
N LYS A 20 24.02 -17.87 -16.85
CA LYS A 20 24.68 -17.72 -15.54
C LYS A 20 23.69 -17.91 -14.39
N ALA A 21 22.49 -17.36 -14.50
CA ALA A 21 21.47 -17.46 -13.46
C ALA A 21 21.06 -18.92 -13.22
N VAL A 22 20.84 -19.68 -14.29
CA VAL A 22 20.57 -21.13 -14.22
C VAL A 22 21.70 -21.88 -13.52
N ARG A 23 22.96 -21.66 -13.92
CA ARG A 23 24.11 -22.31 -13.30
C ARG A 23 24.22 -21.98 -11.81
N LEU A 24 24.06 -20.70 -11.45
CA LEU A 24 24.14 -20.26 -10.07
C LEU A 24 22.96 -20.75 -9.23
N ASN A 25 21.76 -20.85 -9.81
CA ASN A 25 20.61 -21.39 -9.11
C ASN A 25 20.77 -22.88 -8.80
N ARG A 26 21.36 -23.67 -9.70
CA ARG A 26 21.71 -25.07 -9.39
C ARG A 26 22.71 -25.17 -8.23
N TYR A 27 23.70 -24.29 -8.22
CA TYR A 27 24.72 -24.24 -7.15
C TYR A 27 24.10 -23.82 -5.81
N TYR A 28 23.51 -22.62 -5.76
CA TYR A 28 22.92 -22.07 -4.54
C TYR A 28 21.70 -22.84 -4.05
N GLY A 29 20.95 -23.50 -4.94
CA GLY A 29 19.84 -24.37 -4.55
C GLY A 29 20.28 -25.52 -3.64
N LYS A 30 21.48 -26.05 -3.88
CA LYS A 30 22.09 -27.06 -3.02
C LYS A 30 22.73 -26.42 -1.79
N GLU A 31 23.56 -25.40 -2.00
CA GLU A 31 24.36 -24.77 -0.94
C GLU A 31 23.49 -24.12 0.15
N LEU A 32 22.41 -23.45 -0.25
CA LEU A 32 21.50 -22.73 0.65
C LEU A 32 20.26 -23.55 1.03
N GLY A 33 20.15 -24.77 0.50
CA GLY A 33 19.06 -25.70 0.77
C GLY A 33 17.69 -25.29 0.19
N TRP A 34 17.61 -24.24 -0.62
CA TRP A 34 16.32 -23.77 -1.15
C TRP A 34 15.72 -24.69 -2.20
N ALA A 35 16.53 -25.57 -2.83
CA ALA A 35 16.03 -26.56 -3.78
C ALA A 35 14.96 -27.48 -3.15
N ALA A 36 15.00 -27.70 -1.84
CA ALA A 36 13.96 -28.45 -1.11
C ALA A 36 12.61 -27.72 -1.06
N GLN A 37 12.58 -26.42 -1.35
CA GLN A 37 11.38 -25.57 -1.37
C GLN A 37 11.02 -25.10 -2.80
N TYR A 38 11.51 -25.80 -3.82
CA TYR A 38 11.36 -25.40 -5.21
C TYR A 38 9.90 -25.13 -5.60
N GLU A 39 8.98 -26.01 -5.19
CA GLU A 39 7.55 -25.86 -5.50
C GLU A 39 6.94 -24.59 -4.90
N GLN A 40 7.28 -24.28 -3.64
CA GLN A 40 6.80 -23.09 -2.96
C GLN A 40 7.40 -21.82 -3.57
N ILE A 41 8.67 -21.87 -3.97
CA ILE A 41 9.34 -20.75 -4.66
C ILE A 41 8.72 -20.54 -6.05
N ALA A 42 8.47 -21.61 -6.80
CA ALA A 42 7.81 -21.55 -8.11
C ALA A 42 6.42 -20.89 -7.99
N ALA A 43 5.63 -21.30 -6.99
CA ALA A 43 4.36 -20.66 -6.68
C ALA A 43 4.52 -19.16 -6.35
N LEU A 44 5.51 -18.82 -5.53
CA LEU A 44 5.79 -17.45 -5.10
C LEU A 44 6.17 -16.51 -6.26
N VAL A 45 6.90 -17.00 -7.26
CA VAL A 45 7.37 -16.17 -8.38
C VAL A 45 6.39 -16.04 -9.55
N GLY A 46 5.21 -16.65 -9.43
CA GLY A 46 4.12 -16.50 -10.41
C GLY A 46 3.70 -17.80 -11.09
N PHE A 47 4.05 -18.96 -10.53
CA PHE A 47 3.62 -20.24 -11.07
C PHE A 47 2.82 -21.11 -10.07
N PRO A 48 1.58 -20.73 -9.75
CA PRO A 48 0.74 -21.49 -8.84
C PRO A 48 0.35 -22.85 -9.43
N GLY A 49 0.61 -23.94 -8.68
CA GLY A 49 -0.03 -25.25 -8.91
C GLY A 49 0.46 -26.05 -10.13
N PHE A 50 1.78 -26.18 -10.32
CA PHE A 50 2.33 -27.06 -11.37
C PHE A 50 2.04 -28.53 -11.10
N THR A 51 0.88 -29.02 -11.52
CA THR A 51 0.58 -30.46 -11.57
C THR A 51 0.92 -31.08 -12.93
N THR A 52 1.27 -30.28 -13.95
CA THR A 52 1.47 -30.80 -15.33
C THR A 52 2.76 -30.40 -16.02
N TYR A 53 3.36 -29.21 -15.79
CA TYR A 53 4.66 -28.85 -16.40
C TYR A 53 5.45 -27.89 -15.50
N PRO A 54 6.49 -28.34 -14.78
CA PRO A 54 7.40 -27.42 -14.08
C PRO A 54 8.03 -26.44 -15.10
N PRO A 55 8.36 -25.20 -14.69
CA PRO A 55 8.97 -24.25 -15.59
C PRO A 55 10.35 -24.78 -15.95
N ASP A 56 10.78 -24.57 -17.19
CA ASP A 56 12.18 -24.82 -17.52
C ASP A 56 13.08 -23.88 -16.70
N GLU A 57 14.34 -24.25 -16.49
CA GLU A 57 15.21 -23.51 -15.58
C GLU A 57 15.45 -22.06 -16.04
N LYS A 58 15.32 -21.81 -17.34
CA LYS A 58 15.41 -20.47 -17.94
C LYS A 58 14.22 -19.62 -17.54
N GLY A 59 13.00 -20.11 -17.78
CA GLY A 59 11.77 -19.45 -17.36
C GLY A 59 11.69 -19.29 -15.84
N PHE A 60 12.23 -20.23 -15.08
CA PHE A 60 12.36 -20.08 -13.62
C PHE A 60 13.28 -18.89 -13.26
N ALA A 61 14.49 -18.81 -13.84
CA ALA A 61 15.44 -17.72 -13.58
C ALA A 61 14.88 -16.35 -13.99
N GLU A 62 14.16 -16.26 -15.11
CA GLU A 62 13.48 -15.03 -15.54
C GLU A 62 12.34 -14.64 -14.58
N ALA A 63 11.56 -15.61 -14.10
CA ALA A 63 10.55 -15.37 -13.08
C ALA A 63 11.17 -14.91 -11.75
N ILE A 64 12.33 -15.44 -11.37
CA ILE A 64 13.10 -14.94 -10.22
C ILE A 64 13.48 -13.49 -10.44
N ALA A 65 14.02 -13.11 -11.61
CA ALA A 65 14.38 -11.73 -11.90
C ALA A 65 13.16 -10.79 -11.85
N GLY A 66 12.04 -11.22 -12.44
CA GLY A 66 10.77 -10.50 -12.33
C GLY A 66 10.31 -10.35 -10.87
N TRP A 67 10.46 -11.39 -10.06
CA TRP A 67 10.16 -11.33 -8.63
C TRP A 67 11.11 -10.39 -7.89
N GLN A 68 12.43 -10.46 -8.13
CA GLN A 68 13.44 -9.58 -7.54
C GLN A 68 13.14 -8.11 -7.84
N GLN A 69 12.78 -7.82 -9.08
CA GLN A 69 12.33 -6.49 -9.50
C GLN A 69 11.08 -6.05 -8.75
N ARG A 70 10.07 -6.93 -8.62
CA ARG A 70 8.86 -6.65 -7.82
C ARG A 70 9.16 -6.46 -6.33
N GLN A 71 10.24 -7.05 -5.81
CA GLN A 71 10.74 -6.81 -4.45
C GLN A 71 11.59 -5.54 -4.30
N GLY A 72 11.72 -4.73 -5.36
CA GLY A 72 12.43 -3.46 -5.32
C GLY A 72 13.96 -3.57 -5.31
N LEU A 73 14.51 -4.75 -5.64
CA LEU A 73 15.94 -4.87 -5.96
C LEU A 73 16.27 -4.01 -7.19
N LYS A 74 17.50 -3.50 -7.26
CA LYS A 74 17.95 -2.59 -8.32
C LYS A 74 19.30 -3.02 -8.87
N GLY A 75 19.57 -2.68 -10.13
CA GLY A 75 20.85 -2.94 -10.80
C GLY A 75 21.22 -4.42 -10.76
N SER A 76 22.42 -4.73 -10.29
CA SER A 76 22.93 -6.11 -10.16
C SER A 76 22.16 -6.98 -9.17
N GLY A 77 21.18 -6.44 -8.44
CA GLY A 77 20.27 -7.22 -7.60
C GLY A 77 19.08 -7.85 -8.35
N ILE A 78 18.91 -7.54 -9.65
CA ILE A 78 17.93 -8.18 -10.54
C ILE A 78 18.73 -9.05 -11.52
N ASP A 79 19.07 -10.26 -11.11
CA ASP A 79 19.98 -11.16 -11.84
C ASP A 79 19.39 -12.55 -12.10
N GLY A 80 18.18 -12.83 -11.60
CA GLY A 80 17.54 -14.14 -11.70
C GLY A 80 18.14 -15.19 -10.77
N VAL A 81 19.03 -14.79 -9.85
CA VAL A 81 19.75 -15.70 -8.94
C VAL A 81 19.16 -15.69 -7.53
N ILE A 82 18.82 -16.87 -7.03
CA ILE A 82 18.47 -17.12 -5.64
C ILE A 82 19.75 -17.35 -4.82
N GLY A 83 20.54 -16.29 -4.65
CA GLY A 83 21.67 -16.26 -3.70
C GLY A 83 21.21 -15.84 -2.30
N ASP A 84 22.12 -15.72 -1.33
CA ASP A 84 21.82 -15.49 0.10
C ASP A 84 20.78 -14.40 0.37
N LYS A 85 20.91 -13.26 -0.31
CA LYS A 85 20.01 -12.11 -0.15
C LYS A 85 18.62 -12.38 -0.72
N THR A 86 18.54 -12.92 -1.95
CA THR A 86 17.27 -13.29 -2.59
C THR A 86 16.60 -14.40 -1.78
N TRP A 87 17.37 -15.40 -1.34
CA TRP A 87 16.86 -16.53 -0.56
C TRP A 87 16.31 -16.11 0.78
N SER A 88 17.03 -15.22 1.47
CA SER A 88 16.58 -14.56 2.69
C SER A 88 15.22 -13.87 2.52
N LEU A 89 15.04 -13.08 1.46
CA LEU A 89 13.76 -12.44 1.16
C LEU A 89 12.65 -13.45 0.79
N MET A 90 13.01 -14.55 0.12
CA MET A 90 12.05 -15.59 -0.23
C MET A 90 11.60 -16.40 0.99
N ARG A 91 12.49 -16.81 1.89
CA ARG A 91 12.11 -17.50 3.14
C ARG A 91 11.14 -16.68 3.98
N ILE A 92 11.37 -15.38 4.00
CA ILE A 92 10.51 -14.39 4.59
C ILE A 92 9.12 -14.37 3.89
N ALA A 93 9.07 -14.32 2.56
CA ALA A 93 7.83 -14.35 1.79
C ALA A 93 7.08 -15.69 1.85
N LEU A 94 7.80 -16.80 2.02
CA LEU A 94 7.28 -18.15 2.21
C LEU A 94 6.79 -18.42 3.64
N GLY A 95 7.01 -17.47 4.56
CA GLY A 95 6.65 -17.62 5.97
C GLY A 95 7.50 -18.65 6.73
N THR A 96 8.62 -19.09 6.15
CA THR A 96 9.57 -20.04 6.77
C THR A 96 10.57 -19.33 7.67
N GLU A 97 10.71 -18.01 7.55
CA GLU A 97 11.42 -17.16 8.51
C GLU A 97 10.62 -15.89 8.86
N SER A 98 10.79 -15.41 10.09
CA SER A 98 10.28 -14.10 10.50
C SER A 98 11.09 -13.01 9.78
N GLY A 99 10.42 -12.13 9.03
CA GLY A 99 10.93 -11.05 8.15
C GLY A 99 12.10 -10.16 8.59
N LEU A 100 12.60 -10.31 9.82
CA LEU A 100 13.53 -9.40 10.49
C LEU A 100 14.88 -10.06 10.81
N GLY A 101 15.04 -11.37 10.58
CA GLY A 101 16.31 -12.09 10.81
C GLY A 101 17.30 -12.03 9.64
N ALA A 102 16.81 -11.84 8.42
CA ALA A 102 17.60 -12.10 7.21
C ALA A 102 18.42 -10.88 6.69
N LEU A 103 18.42 -9.76 7.43
CA LEU A 103 19.23 -8.57 7.15
C LEU A 103 20.53 -8.49 8.00
N GLY A 104 20.97 -9.58 8.64
CA GLY A 104 22.26 -9.65 9.34
C GLY A 104 22.37 -8.81 10.63
N LYS A 105 21.35 -8.01 10.95
CA LYS A 105 21.07 -7.44 12.27
C LYS A 105 19.58 -7.60 12.51
N SER A 106 19.19 -8.19 13.64
CA SER A 106 17.78 -8.36 14.02
C SER A 106 17.16 -6.98 14.25
N VAL A 107 16.59 -6.38 13.20
CA VAL A 107 15.86 -5.12 13.31
C VAL A 107 14.45 -5.48 13.76
N THR A 108 14.20 -5.52 15.07
CA THR A 108 12.86 -5.81 15.60
C THR A 108 12.06 -4.53 15.73
N ILE A 109 10.90 -4.41 15.08
CA ILE A 109 10.03 -3.23 15.21
C ILE A 109 9.53 -3.15 16.65
N ARG A 110 9.83 -2.06 17.39
CA ARG A 110 9.35 -1.85 18.76
C ARG A 110 7.92 -1.28 18.73
N PRO A 111 6.90 -2.06 19.13
CA PRO A 111 5.49 -1.65 19.02
C PRO A 111 5.17 -0.37 19.80
N LYS A 112 5.79 -0.22 20.97
CA LYS A 112 5.62 0.96 21.82
C LYS A 112 6.11 2.23 21.12
N GLN A 113 7.23 2.16 20.39
CA GLN A 113 7.77 3.32 19.70
C GLN A 113 6.88 3.75 18.53
N VAL A 114 6.42 2.79 17.72
CA VAL A 114 5.47 3.05 16.63
C VAL A 114 4.20 3.72 17.15
N ARG A 115 3.63 3.22 18.25
CA ARG A 115 2.46 3.83 18.89
C ARG A 115 2.72 5.24 19.41
N ASN A 116 3.87 5.46 20.04
CA ASN A 116 4.22 6.77 20.57
C ASN A 116 4.33 7.80 19.45
N LEU A 117 4.91 7.41 18.30
CA LEU A 117 4.99 8.25 17.11
C LEU A 117 3.60 8.63 16.59
N ILE A 118 2.67 7.68 16.50
CA ILE A 118 1.28 7.95 16.09
C ILE A 118 0.56 8.83 17.11
N LYS A 119 0.63 8.47 18.40
CA LYS A 119 0.00 9.22 19.51
C LYS A 119 0.45 10.68 19.57
N ALA A 120 1.73 10.94 19.31
CA ALA A 120 2.27 12.29 19.31
C ALA A 120 1.72 13.16 18.17
N ARG A 121 1.13 12.55 17.13
CA ARG A 121 0.65 13.23 15.93
C ARG A 121 -0.86 13.32 15.88
N ASP A 122 -1.55 12.26 16.27
CA ASP A 122 -3.00 12.20 16.28
C ASP A 122 -3.49 11.24 17.39
N PRO A 123 -4.03 11.79 18.50
CA PRO A 123 -4.61 11.01 19.57
C PRO A 123 -5.86 10.21 19.16
N GLU A 124 -6.66 10.67 18.20
CA GLU A 124 -7.86 9.98 17.72
C GLU A 124 -7.48 8.72 16.93
N LEU A 125 -6.52 8.83 16.00
CA LEU A 125 -5.99 7.67 15.27
C LEU A 125 -5.25 6.70 16.22
N TYR A 126 -4.54 7.22 17.22
CA TYR A 126 -3.93 6.37 18.24
C TYR A 126 -4.98 5.57 19.04
N ALA A 127 -6.11 6.18 19.39
CA ALA A 127 -7.17 5.50 20.13
C ALA A 127 -7.69 4.25 19.39
N LEU A 128 -7.74 4.31 18.04
CA LEU A 128 -8.13 3.16 17.21
C LEU A 128 -7.20 1.96 17.36
N ILE A 129 -5.88 2.20 17.47
CA ILE A 129 -4.89 1.12 17.60
C ILE A 129 -4.52 0.78 19.03
N ALA A 130 -4.79 1.63 20.02
CA ALA A 130 -4.44 1.42 21.42
C ALA A 130 -4.78 0.01 21.95
N PRO A 131 -5.95 -0.59 21.65
CA PRO A 131 -6.29 -1.94 22.13
C PRO A 131 -5.67 -3.09 21.30
N ILE A 132 -5.06 -2.79 20.15
CA ILE A 132 -4.64 -3.79 19.15
C ILE A 132 -3.17 -4.13 19.33
N PRO A 133 -2.75 -5.38 19.55
CA PRO A 133 -1.33 -5.78 19.52
C PRO A 133 -0.67 -5.44 18.17
N LEU A 134 0.57 -4.94 18.18
CA LEU A 134 1.36 -4.66 16.97
C LEU A 134 2.64 -5.51 16.98
N PRO A 135 2.91 -6.35 15.96
CA PRO A 135 1.89 -6.86 15.03
C PRO A 135 0.80 -7.65 15.78
N CYS A 136 -0.26 -7.99 15.06
CA CYS A 136 -1.38 -8.79 15.57
C CYS A 136 -0.84 -10.08 16.21
N LYS A 137 -1.52 -10.57 17.25
CA LYS A 137 -1.27 -11.94 17.72
C LYS A 137 -1.83 -12.90 16.69
N VAL A 138 -1.07 -13.94 16.33
CA VAL A 138 -1.55 -15.01 15.45
C VAL A 138 -2.12 -16.14 16.29
N SER A 139 -3.29 -16.64 15.93
CA SER A 139 -3.94 -17.83 16.52
C SER A 139 -4.45 -18.72 15.40
N LYS A 140 -4.10 -20.02 15.42
CA LYS A 140 -4.45 -21.00 14.38
C LYS A 140 -4.12 -20.50 12.95
N GLY A 141 -2.99 -19.81 12.80
CA GLY A 141 -2.53 -19.28 11.50
C GLY A 141 -3.17 -17.96 11.07
N ALA A 142 -4.05 -17.33 11.87
CA ALA A 142 -4.71 -16.07 11.51
C ALA A 142 -4.52 -14.95 12.55
N CYS A 143 -4.53 -13.69 12.11
CA CYS A 143 -4.54 -12.53 13.01
C CYS A 143 -5.76 -12.55 13.93
N VAL A 144 -5.54 -12.27 15.22
CA VAL A 144 -6.60 -12.00 16.18
C VAL A 144 -7.05 -10.55 16.04
N PHE A 145 -8.27 -10.36 15.55
CA PHE A 145 -8.93 -9.07 15.44
C PHE A 145 -9.39 -8.56 16.82
N LYS A 146 -9.32 -7.25 17.01
CA LYS A 146 -9.76 -6.56 18.23
C LYS A 146 -10.87 -5.59 17.91
N GLU A 147 -11.88 -5.55 18.76
CA GLU A 147 -12.95 -4.57 18.66
C GLU A 147 -12.39 -3.16 18.84
N VAL A 148 -12.76 -2.28 17.92
CA VAL A 148 -12.37 -0.87 17.92
C VAL A 148 -13.55 0.06 17.97
N ARG A 149 -14.74 -0.40 17.54
CA ARG A 149 -15.98 0.36 17.63
C ARG A 149 -17.18 -0.57 17.70
N ARG A 150 -18.24 -0.10 18.35
CA ARG A 150 -19.53 -0.78 18.44
C ARG A 150 -20.64 0.25 18.43
N GLU A 151 -21.66 0.01 17.62
CA GLU A 151 -22.81 0.91 17.47
C GLU A 151 -24.08 0.10 17.24
N VAL A 152 -25.25 0.73 17.43
CA VAL A 152 -26.55 0.14 17.07
C VAL A 152 -27.10 0.88 15.86
N ILE A 153 -27.31 0.18 14.75
CA ILE A 153 -27.75 0.74 13.47
C ILE A 153 -28.96 -0.05 12.99
N GLY A 154 -30.09 0.62 12.78
CA GLY A 154 -31.33 -0.03 12.31
C GLY A 154 -31.79 -1.18 13.21
N GLY A 155 -31.56 -1.09 14.52
CA GLY A 155 -31.88 -2.13 15.50
C GLY A 155 -30.87 -3.28 15.58
N ASN A 156 -29.90 -3.36 14.66
CA ASN A 156 -28.84 -4.35 14.66
C ASN A 156 -27.61 -3.81 15.41
N GLN A 157 -26.87 -4.69 16.07
CA GLN A 157 -25.60 -4.34 16.69
C GLN A 157 -24.47 -4.47 15.67
N HIS A 158 -23.75 -3.39 15.39
CA HIS A 158 -22.61 -3.37 14.50
C HIS A 158 -21.32 -3.33 15.32
N ILE A 159 -20.36 -4.20 14.99
CA ILE A 159 -19.06 -4.28 15.66
C ILE A 159 -17.98 -4.19 14.59
N TRP A 160 -17.09 -3.20 14.71
CA TRP A 160 -15.90 -3.09 13.88
C TRP A 160 -14.71 -3.65 14.61
N THR A 161 -13.97 -4.50 13.92
CA THR A 161 -12.79 -5.15 14.46
C THR A 161 -11.61 -4.91 13.53
N LEU A 162 -10.45 -4.61 14.12
CA LEU A 162 -9.22 -4.25 13.41
C LEU A 162 -8.08 -5.17 13.84
N ALA A 163 -7.23 -5.52 12.89
CA ALA A 163 -5.93 -6.15 13.11
C ALA A 163 -4.86 -5.42 12.30
N VAL A 164 -3.63 -5.41 12.80
CA VAL A 164 -2.47 -4.85 12.08
C VAL A 164 -1.42 -5.94 11.96
N GLN A 165 -1.06 -6.32 10.74
CA GLN A 165 -0.03 -7.29 10.46
C GLN A 165 1.19 -6.60 9.82
N PHE A 166 2.38 -7.05 10.20
CA PHE A 166 3.59 -6.73 9.45
C PHE A 166 3.86 -7.90 8.50
N SER A 167 3.61 -7.68 7.21
CA SER A 167 3.68 -8.70 6.17
C SER A 167 4.60 -8.23 5.05
N VAL A 168 5.71 -8.93 4.95
CA VAL A 168 6.70 -8.91 3.88
C VAL A 168 6.19 -9.46 2.54
N ALA A 169 5.13 -10.29 2.57
CA ALA A 169 4.47 -10.82 1.39
C ALA A 169 3.54 -9.77 0.73
N SER A 170 3.23 -8.68 1.44
CA SER A 170 2.44 -7.59 0.87
C SER A 170 3.26 -6.87 -0.22
N LEU A 171 2.76 -6.87 -1.45
CA LEU A 171 3.38 -6.16 -2.58
C LEU A 171 3.11 -4.65 -2.55
N ALA A 172 2.38 -4.14 -1.56
CA ALA A 172 2.10 -2.72 -1.43
C ALA A 172 3.34 -1.94 -0.96
N ASP A 173 3.60 -0.81 -1.61
CA ASP A 173 4.64 0.13 -1.17
C ASP A 173 4.17 0.83 0.12
N GLY A 174 4.68 0.35 1.26
CA GLY A 174 4.34 0.83 2.58
C GLY A 174 3.27 -0.02 3.26
N GLY A 175 1.99 0.15 2.88
CA GLY A 175 0.88 -0.54 3.52
C GLY A 175 -0.33 -0.73 2.62
N LYS A 176 -1.31 -1.49 3.12
CA LYS A 176 -2.65 -1.56 2.55
C LYS A 176 -3.69 -1.84 3.65
N THR A 177 -4.88 -1.29 3.46
CA THR A 177 -6.06 -1.58 4.26
C THR A 177 -6.99 -2.51 3.49
N LEU A 178 -7.34 -3.64 4.11
CA LEU A 178 -8.24 -4.65 3.57
C LEU A 178 -9.53 -4.68 4.39
N GLU A 179 -10.65 -4.51 3.71
CA GLU A 179 -11.98 -4.73 4.27
C GLU A 179 -12.48 -6.12 3.87
N PHE A 180 -13.04 -6.86 4.83
CA PHE A 180 -13.72 -8.11 4.56
C PHE A 180 -15.23 -7.89 4.55
N SER A 181 -15.93 -8.70 3.76
CA SER A 181 -17.40 -8.70 3.75
C SER A 181 -17.95 -8.85 5.17
N PRO A 182 -18.92 -8.00 5.57
CA PRO A 182 -19.52 -8.08 6.89
C PRO A 182 -20.14 -9.46 7.13
N THR A 183 -19.97 -9.98 8.34
CA THR A 183 -20.57 -11.25 8.76
C THR A 183 -21.73 -10.99 9.70
N GLN A 184 -22.89 -11.61 9.44
CA GLN A 184 -24.09 -11.44 10.26
C GLN A 184 -24.33 -12.70 11.08
N ASN A 185 -24.53 -12.54 12.38
CA ASN A 185 -24.85 -13.62 13.31
C ASN A 185 -26.00 -13.21 14.23
N THR A 186 -26.79 -14.17 14.69
CA THR A 186 -27.83 -13.93 15.70
C THR A 186 -27.30 -14.36 17.07
N VAL A 187 -27.25 -13.43 18.02
CA VAL A 187 -26.80 -13.66 19.40
C VAL A 187 -27.93 -13.31 20.36
N LYS A 188 -28.44 -14.31 21.09
CA LYS A 188 -29.54 -14.14 22.06
C LYS A 188 -30.75 -13.38 21.48
N GLY A 189 -31.14 -13.72 20.25
CA GLY A 189 -32.27 -13.08 19.55
C GLY A 189 -31.98 -11.70 18.97
N LYS A 190 -30.76 -11.17 19.08
CA LYS A 190 -30.34 -9.91 18.46
C LYS A 190 -29.40 -10.17 17.29
N THR A 191 -29.60 -9.45 16.20
CA THR A 191 -28.68 -9.48 15.04
C THR A 191 -27.42 -8.69 15.36
N VAL A 192 -26.26 -9.33 15.14
CA VAL A 192 -24.94 -8.74 15.26
C VAL A 192 -24.23 -8.80 13.91
N VAL A 193 -23.85 -7.65 13.36
CA VAL A 193 -23.08 -7.50 12.12
C VAL A 193 -21.64 -7.18 12.49
N THR A 194 -20.70 -8.04 12.11
CA THR A 194 -19.27 -7.87 12.39
C THR A 194 -18.54 -7.46 11.12
N HIS A 195 -17.91 -6.29 11.17
CA HIS A 195 -17.05 -5.72 10.15
C HIS A 195 -15.59 -6.00 10.52
N ARG A 196 -14.79 -6.46 9.56
CA ARG A 196 -13.38 -6.82 9.79
C ARG A 196 -12.50 -6.00 8.87
N ILE A 197 -11.46 -5.41 9.47
CA ILE A 197 -10.47 -4.60 8.78
C ILE A 197 -9.08 -5.15 9.13
N LEU A 198 -8.26 -5.42 8.13
CA LEU A 198 -6.86 -5.81 8.29
C LEU A 198 -5.97 -4.75 7.65
N ILE A 199 -5.07 -4.17 8.43
CA ILE A 199 -3.99 -3.34 7.90
C ILE A 199 -2.74 -4.22 7.77
N GLU A 200 -2.17 -4.27 6.57
CA GLU A 200 -0.88 -4.91 6.32
C GLU A 200 0.17 -3.85 6.03
N ILE A 201 1.26 -3.82 6.79
CA ILE A 201 2.44 -2.99 6.52
C ILE A 201 3.56 -3.90 6.04
N ASN A 202 4.29 -3.52 4.98
CA ASN A 202 5.51 -4.20 4.56
C ASN A 202 6.74 -3.39 4.98
N PRO A 203 7.39 -3.73 6.11
CA PRO A 203 8.53 -2.96 6.60
C PRO A 203 9.77 -3.04 5.70
N LEU A 204 9.90 -4.09 4.87
CA LEU A 204 11.08 -4.28 4.02
C LEU A 204 11.05 -3.41 2.76
N ARG A 205 9.88 -2.90 2.37
CA ARG A 205 9.72 -1.97 1.24
C ARG A 205 9.81 -0.51 1.66
N LEU A 206 10.07 -0.25 2.94
CA LEU A 206 10.24 1.09 3.48
C LEU A 206 11.71 1.50 3.40
N ASP A 207 12.04 2.26 2.36
CA ASP A 207 13.32 2.95 2.27
C ASP A 207 13.11 4.40 1.81
N ARG A 208 13.72 5.32 2.55
CA ARG A 208 13.82 6.73 2.20
C ARG A 208 15.23 7.20 2.52
N PRO A 209 16.17 7.07 1.56
CA PRO A 209 17.56 7.44 1.75
C PRO A 209 17.73 8.89 2.24
N GLU A 210 16.83 9.79 1.84
CA GLU A 210 16.78 11.19 2.26
C GLU A 210 16.61 11.35 3.79
N LEU A 211 15.94 10.41 4.46
CA LEU A 211 15.77 10.43 5.92
C LEU A 211 17.03 9.99 6.67
N LYS A 212 18.05 9.43 6.01
CA LYS A 212 19.29 9.00 6.70
C LYS A 212 20.00 10.16 7.40
N LYS A 213 19.91 11.38 6.87
CA LYS A 213 20.49 12.56 7.52
C LYS A 213 19.69 13.01 8.75
N GLN A 214 18.37 12.85 8.71
CA GLN A 214 17.47 13.29 9.77
C GLN A 214 17.35 12.26 10.90
N ILE A 215 17.34 10.97 10.54
CA ILE A 215 17.24 9.83 11.44
C ILE A 215 18.38 8.84 11.09
N PRO A 216 19.60 9.10 11.61
CA PRO A 216 20.78 8.31 11.26
C PRO A 216 20.67 6.84 11.65
N LYS A 217 20.03 6.57 12.80
CA LYS A 217 19.88 5.23 13.33
C LYS A 217 18.84 4.43 12.56
N ASP A 218 19.28 3.33 11.95
CA ASP A 218 18.45 2.48 11.09
C ASP A 218 17.16 1.98 11.77
N GLN A 219 17.24 1.58 13.04
CA GLN A 219 16.08 1.12 13.81
C GLN A 219 15.02 2.21 13.98
N ASP A 220 15.44 3.41 14.36
CA ASP A 220 14.52 4.52 14.60
C ASP A 220 13.91 5.00 13.29
N ARG A 221 14.68 4.96 12.19
CA ARG A 221 14.20 5.28 10.83
C ARG A 221 13.19 4.25 10.33
N LEU A 222 13.41 2.95 10.58
CA LEU A 222 12.42 1.92 10.24
C LEU A 222 11.11 2.15 11.00
N GLU A 223 11.18 2.39 12.31
CA GLU A 223 9.99 2.61 13.13
C GLU A 223 9.26 3.90 12.76
N PHE A 224 9.99 4.93 12.36
CA PHE A 224 9.42 6.15 11.78
C PHE A 224 8.61 5.82 10.53
N LEU A 225 9.22 5.10 9.58
CA LEU A 225 8.56 4.73 8.32
C LEU A 225 7.35 3.81 8.56
N VAL A 226 7.47 2.84 9.46
CA VAL A 226 6.35 1.95 9.83
C VAL A 226 5.23 2.74 10.49
N ALA A 227 5.55 3.69 11.37
CA ALA A 227 4.55 4.55 12.00
C ALA A 227 3.84 5.44 11.00
N GLU A 228 4.55 6.02 10.04
CA GLU A 228 3.93 6.85 9.00
C GLU A 228 3.03 6.02 8.07
N SER A 229 3.49 4.85 7.63
CA SER A 229 2.67 3.95 6.81
C SER A 229 1.45 3.46 7.58
N LEU A 230 1.60 3.08 8.85
CA LEU A 230 0.46 2.70 9.69
C LEU A 230 -0.50 3.88 9.89
N PHE A 231 0.01 5.09 10.12
CA PHE A 231 -0.81 6.30 10.23
C PHE A 231 -1.66 6.52 8.98
N HIS A 232 -1.07 6.39 7.80
CA HIS A 232 -1.77 6.46 6.52
C HIS A 232 -2.90 5.42 6.42
N GLU A 233 -2.63 4.16 6.75
CA GLU A 233 -3.65 3.10 6.70
C GLU A 233 -4.74 3.27 7.76
N LEU A 234 -4.43 3.87 8.91
CA LEU A 234 -5.43 4.17 9.93
C LEU A 234 -6.43 5.23 9.48
N ILE A 235 -6.00 6.19 8.66
CA ILE A 235 -6.91 7.17 8.05
C ILE A 235 -7.94 6.43 7.18
N HIS A 236 -7.49 5.50 6.33
CA HIS A 236 -8.39 4.68 5.51
C HIS A 236 -9.35 3.85 6.37
N ALA A 237 -8.85 3.22 7.43
CA ALA A 237 -9.68 2.45 8.36
C ALA A 237 -10.74 3.32 9.06
N VAL A 238 -10.39 4.52 9.51
CA VAL A 238 -11.35 5.48 10.10
C VAL A 238 -12.41 5.87 9.08
N ILE A 239 -12.01 6.25 7.86
CA ILE A 239 -12.94 6.63 6.80
C ILE A 239 -13.96 5.52 6.53
N LEU A 240 -13.48 4.28 6.49
CA LEU A 240 -14.30 3.10 6.23
C LEU A 240 -15.30 2.82 7.36
N ILE A 241 -14.84 2.85 8.61
CA ILE A 241 -15.68 2.66 9.79
C ILE A 241 -16.77 3.73 9.80
N GLU A 242 -16.37 4.99 9.65
CA GLU A 242 -17.25 6.13 9.89
C GLU A 242 -18.23 6.41 8.76
N ARG A 243 -17.88 6.10 7.51
CA ARG A 243 -18.82 6.18 6.39
C ARG A 243 -20.03 5.27 6.57
N SER A 244 -19.89 4.22 7.38
CA SER A 244 -20.95 3.24 7.65
C SER A 244 -21.85 3.62 8.84
N LEU A 245 -21.60 4.76 9.48
CA LEU A 245 -22.33 5.19 10.68
C LEU A 245 -23.57 6.03 10.34
N PRO A 246 -24.62 5.96 11.18
CA PRO A 246 -25.83 6.74 10.97
C PRO A 246 -25.61 8.22 11.29
N LEU A 247 -26.51 9.05 10.74
CA LEU A 247 -26.57 10.48 11.08
C LEU A 247 -26.77 10.66 12.59
N GLY A 248 -26.03 11.60 13.18
CA GLY A 248 -26.11 11.94 14.61
C GLY A 248 -25.07 11.24 15.50
N VAL A 249 -24.26 10.34 14.94
CA VAL A 249 -23.07 9.81 15.63
C VAL A 249 -21.93 10.83 15.54
N VAL A 250 -21.15 10.95 16.61
CA VAL A 250 -19.95 11.78 16.62
C VAL A 250 -18.90 11.15 15.71
N HIS A 251 -18.47 11.93 14.73
CA HIS A 251 -17.42 11.60 13.78
C HIS A 251 -16.08 12.19 14.20
N THR A 252 -14.99 11.51 13.87
CA THR A 252 -13.63 12.04 14.08
C THR A 252 -13.38 13.23 13.16
N ASN A 253 -12.42 14.09 13.52
CA ASN A 253 -12.03 15.19 12.66
C ASN A 253 -11.49 14.69 11.31
N VAL A 254 -10.73 13.58 11.34
CA VAL A 254 -10.22 12.89 10.15
C VAL A 254 -11.36 12.57 9.17
N PHE A 255 -12.47 12.00 9.67
CA PHE A 255 -13.61 11.71 8.81
C PHE A 255 -14.31 12.97 8.31
N LEU A 256 -14.54 13.96 9.18
CA LEU A 256 -15.26 15.19 8.82
C LEU A 256 -14.51 16.01 7.75
N GLU A 257 -13.18 16.08 7.85
CA GLU A 257 -12.35 16.69 6.82
C GLU A 257 -12.39 15.94 5.50
N PHE A 258 -12.25 14.60 5.57
CA PHE A 258 -12.33 13.76 4.39
C PHE A 258 -13.70 13.90 3.71
N ASP A 259 -14.79 13.87 4.46
CA ASP A 259 -16.16 14.03 3.94
C ASP A 259 -16.33 15.38 3.25
N ARG A 260 -15.76 16.46 3.81
CA ARG A 260 -15.73 17.77 3.15
C ARG A 260 -14.95 17.72 1.84
N LEU A 261 -13.73 17.20 1.84
CA LEU A 261 -12.91 17.03 0.64
C LEU A 261 -13.67 16.24 -0.44
N TRP A 262 -14.29 15.12 -0.04
CA TRP A 262 -15.03 14.23 -0.92
C TRP A 262 -16.25 14.93 -1.55
N LYS A 263 -17.02 15.67 -0.75
CA LYS A 263 -18.16 16.48 -1.23
C LYS A 263 -17.70 17.57 -2.19
N THR A 264 -16.64 18.28 -1.86
CA THR A 264 -16.08 19.34 -2.73
C THR A 264 -15.55 18.75 -4.04
N ALA A 265 -14.83 17.62 -4.00
CA ALA A 265 -14.36 16.90 -5.19
C ALA A 265 -15.49 16.42 -6.12
N ASN A 266 -16.69 16.18 -5.56
CA ASN A 266 -17.88 15.79 -6.32
C ASN A 266 -18.83 16.94 -6.66
N SER A 267 -18.50 18.17 -6.26
CA SER A 267 -19.34 19.34 -6.53
C SER A 267 -19.33 19.75 -8.00
N THR A 268 -20.29 20.58 -8.39
CA THR A 268 -20.34 21.20 -9.73
C THR A 268 -19.17 22.15 -9.97
N ARG A 269 -18.55 22.69 -8.91
CA ARG A 269 -17.41 23.61 -8.99
C ARG A 269 -16.16 22.97 -9.59
N LEU A 270 -15.99 21.65 -9.38
CA LEU A 270 -14.88 20.85 -9.93
C LEU A 270 -15.35 19.90 -11.02
N GLN A 271 -16.48 20.19 -11.67
CA GLN A 271 -17.07 19.30 -12.68
C GLN A 271 -16.10 19.03 -13.83
N GLN A 272 -15.37 20.05 -14.30
CA GLN A 272 -14.44 19.92 -15.42
C GLN A 272 -13.26 19.01 -15.05
N GLU A 273 -12.62 19.24 -13.90
CA GLU A 273 -11.49 18.46 -13.41
C GLU A 273 -11.91 17.02 -13.11
N ARG A 274 -13.07 16.84 -12.45
CA ARG A 274 -13.63 15.52 -12.16
C ARG A 274 -13.91 14.74 -13.44
N LEU A 275 -14.53 15.37 -14.44
CA LEU A 275 -14.80 14.71 -15.72
C LEU A 275 -13.52 14.33 -16.45
N ALA A 276 -12.50 15.19 -16.43
CA ALA A 276 -11.20 14.90 -17.05
C ALA A 276 -10.51 13.68 -16.42
N VAL A 277 -10.52 13.56 -15.08
CA VAL A 277 -9.99 12.37 -14.39
C VAL A 277 -10.78 11.12 -14.75
N LYS A 278 -12.12 11.20 -14.73
CA LYS A 278 -12.98 10.06 -15.08
C LYS A 278 -12.77 9.59 -16.54
N GLN A 279 -12.58 10.51 -17.47
CA GLN A 279 -12.25 10.20 -18.86
C GLN A 279 -10.87 9.54 -19.00
N ALA A 280 -9.86 10.00 -18.24
CA ALA A 280 -8.55 9.36 -18.23
C ALA A 280 -8.61 7.92 -17.69
N LEU A 281 -9.36 7.69 -16.60
CA LEU A 281 -9.62 6.35 -16.06
C LEU A 281 -10.36 5.45 -17.05
N GLN A 282 -11.38 5.99 -17.73
CA GLN A 282 -12.12 5.25 -18.76
C GLN A 282 -11.21 4.78 -19.90
N LYS A 283 -10.30 5.65 -20.37
CA LYS A 283 -9.32 5.29 -21.40
C LYS A 283 -8.40 4.16 -20.94
N LEU A 284 -7.92 4.20 -19.70
CA LEU A 284 -7.07 3.13 -19.14
C LEU A 284 -7.84 1.81 -19.03
N LEU A 285 -9.10 1.83 -18.59
CA LEU A 285 -9.95 0.63 -18.57
C LEU A 285 -10.12 0.02 -19.96
N ALA A 286 -10.33 0.86 -20.98
CA ALA A 286 -10.43 0.42 -22.37
C ALA A 286 -9.11 -0.17 -22.89
N LEU A 287 -7.98 0.47 -22.60
CA LEU A 287 -6.65 -0.01 -22.99
C LEU A 287 -6.29 -1.35 -22.34
N ALA A 288 -6.68 -1.55 -21.08
CA ALA A 288 -6.48 -2.81 -20.37
C ALA A 288 -7.50 -3.90 -20.75
N GLY A 289 -8.47 -3.61 -21.63
CA GLY A 289 -9.49 -4.58 -22.02
C GLY A 289 -10.38 -5.04 -20.87
N VAL A 290 -10.54 -4.22 -19.81
CA VAL A 290 -11.33 -4.59 -18.63
C VAL A 290 -12.80 -4.69 -19.00
N GLN A 291 -13.35 -5.90 -18.95
CA GLN A 291 -14.77 -6.15 -19.14
C GLN A 291 -15.49 -5.99 -17.80
N THR A 292 -16.36 -4.98 -17.70
CA THR A 292 -17.19 -4.75 -16.51
C THR A 292 -18.63 -4.48 -16.92
N THR A 293 -19.57 -5.06 -16.18
CA THR A 293 -21.01 -4.84 -16.37
C THR A 293 -21.45 -3.44 -15.97
N ASN A 294 -20.62 -2.70 -15.21
CA ASN A 294 -20.88 -1.33 -14.82
C ASN A 294 -19.60 -0.47 -14.88
N PRO A 295 -19.23 0.01 -16.08
CA PRO A 295 -18.03 0.85 -16.27
C PRO A 295 -18.05 2.13 -15.43
N THR A 296 -19.22 2.76 -15.28
CA THR A 296 -19.38 3.99 -14.49
C THR A 296 -19.04 3.76 -13.03
N ALA A 297 -19.55 2.69 -12.41
CA ALA A 297 -19.23 2.36 -11.02
C ALA A 297 -17.74 2.02 -10.84
N ALA A 298 -17.12 1.33 -11.80
CA ALA A 298 -15.69 1.05 -11.75
C ALA A 298 -14.86 2.36 -11.79
N ILE A 299 -15.19 3.28 -12.70
CA ILE A 299 -14.55 4.60 -12.80
C ILE A 299 -14.74 5.40 -11.51
N ASP A 300 -15.94 5.39 -10.94
CA ASP A 300 -16.25 6.09 -9.69
C ASP A 300 -15.48 5.53 -8.51
N ASN A 301 -15.27 4.20 -8.44
CA ASN A 301 -14.45 3.56 -7.42
C ASN A 301 -12.97 3.97 -7.53
N TYR A 302 -12.42 4.04 -8.75
CA TYR A 302 -11.05 4.52 -8.95
C TYR A 302 -10.90 6.01 -8.67
N PHE A 303 -11.91 6.82 -9.03
CA PHE A 303 -11.96 8.23 -8.66
C PHE A 303 -11.98 8.40 -7.14
N GLN A 304 -12.82 7.62 -6.44
CA GLN A 304 -12.87 7.63 -4.98
C GLN A 304 -11.52 7.24 -4.38
N PHE A 305 -10.90 6.17 -4.87
CA PHE A 305 -9.57 5.75 -4.47
C PHE A 305 -8.56 6.91 -4.56
N LEU A 306 -8.52 7.64 -5.68
CA LEU A 306 -7.60 8.78 -5.85
C LEU A 306 -7.86 9.91 -4.83
N ILE A 307 -9.11 10.19 -4.45
CA ILE A 307 -9.40 11.20 -3.43
C ILE A 307 -8.99 10.72 -2.03
N ASN A 308 -9.31 9.47 -1.68
CA ASN A 308 -8.90 8.86 -0.41
C ASN A 308 -7.38 8.92 -0.23
N GLU A 309 -6.64 8.51 -1.26
CA GLU A 309 -5.19 8.46 -1.22
C GLU A 309 -4.54 9.85 -1.13
N LYS A 310 -5.11 10.87 -1.81
CA LYS A 310 -4.66 12.27 -1.62
C LYS A 310 -4.76 12.67 -0.17
N TYR A 311 -5.93 12.51 0.42
CA TYR A 311 -6.19 12.92 1.79
C TYR A 311 -5.25 12.19 2.76
N ALA A 312 -5.25 10.86 2.71
CA ALA A 312 -4.47 10.05 3.63
C ALA A 312 -2.97 10.30 3.48
N LYS A 313 -2.47 10.49 2.24
CA LYS A 313 -1.03 10.72 2.03
C LYS A 313 -0.59 12.11 2.46
N GLN A 314 -1.36 13.14 2.15
CA GLN A 314 -1.01 14.51 2.56
C GLN A 314 -1.11 14.69 4.06
N LEU A 315 -2.16 14.16 4.70
CA LEU A 315 -2.31 14.22 6.15
C LEU A 315 -1.17 13.48 6.87
N ALA A 316 -0.85 12.25 6.44
CA ALA A 316 0.27 11.50 6.99
C ALA A 316 1.61 12.23 6.77
N ALA A 317 1.88 12.71 5.57
CA ALA A 317 3.12 13.41 5.26
C ALA A 317 3.30 14.71 6.06
N ALA A 318 2.22 15.49 6.24
CA ALA A 318 2.22 16.67 7.08
C ALA A 318 2.44 16.33 8.56
N ALA A 319 1.74 15.32 9.08
CA ALA A 319 1.88 14.86 10.46
C ALA A 319 3.31 14.34 10.78
N PHE A 320 4.04 13.87 9.78
CA PHE A 320 5.43 13.40 9.92
C PHE A 320 6.48 14.43 9.49
N GLY A 321 6.07 15.68 9.23
CA GLY A 321 6.99 16.81 9.04
C GLY A 321 7.62 16.89 7.64
N HIS A 322 7.02 16.24 6.64
CA HIS A 322 7.51 16.26 5.27
C HIS A 322 6.33 16.38 4.28
N PRO A 323 5.57 17.49 4.31
CA PRO A 323 4.40 17.67 3.45
C PRO A 323 4.77 17.42 1.98
N ILE A 324 3.89 16.72 1.29
CA ILE A 324 4.11 16.25 -0.09
C ILE A 324 3.24 17.07 -1.05
N ASN A 325 3.80 17.42 -2.21
CA ASN A 325 3.07 18.21 -3.20
C ASN A 325 2.14 17.35 -4.07
N ASN A 326 1.21 18.01 -4.76
CA ASN A 326 0.22 17.33 -5.59
C ASN A 326 0.85 16.58 -6.77
N ASP A 327 1.98 17.04 -7.32
CA ASP A 327 2.70 16.37 -8.40
C ASP A 327 3.11 14.95 -7.97
N GLN A 328 3.76 14.84 -6.81
CA GLN A 328 4.25 13.57 -6.27
C GLN A 328 3.11 12.63 -5.90
N VAL A 329 2.05 13.15 -5.26
CA VAL A 329 0.86 12.35 -4.88
C VAL A 329 0.13 11.86 -6.13
N ALA A 330 -0.16 12.74 -7.08
CA ALA A 330 -0.86 12.39 -8.31
C ALA A 330 -0.07 11.37 -9.14
N ALA A 331 1.24 11.55 -9.28
CA ALA A 331 2.09 10.61 -10.01
C ALA A 331 2.15 9.23 -9.35
N SER A 332 2.23 9.18 -8.02
CA SER A 332 2.28 7.92 -7.27
C SER A 332 0.97 7.15 -7.39
N TYR A 333 -0.16 7.80 -7.08
CA TYR A 333 -1.44 7.10 -7.02
C TYR A 333 -2.10 6.87 -8.37
N SER A 334 -1.73 7.63 -9.40
CA SER A 334 -2.10 7.29 -10.79
C SER A 334 -1.43 5.99 -11.25
N LYS A 335 -0.17 5.74 -10.85
CA LYS A 335 0.49 4.46 -11.12
C LYS A 335 -0.16 3.31 -10.36
N VAL A 336 -0.53 3.51 -9.10
CA VAL A 336 -1.24 2.49 -8.32
C VAL A 336 -2.62 2.17 -8.92
N ALA A 337 -3.38 3.21 -9.30
CA ALA A 337 -4.67 3.03 -9.97
C ALA A 337 -4.50 2.28 -11.30
N ALA A 338 -3.52 2.66 -12.12
CA ALA A 338 -3.21 1.99 -13.37
C ALA A 338 -2.83 0.52 -13.16
N ALA A 339 -1.95 0.22 -12.20
CA ALA A 339 -1.56 -1.17 -11.88
C ALA A 339 -2.77 -2.03 -11.47
N ARG A 340 -3.72 -1.46 -10.71
CA ARG A 340 -4.98 -2.14 -10.35
C ARG A 340 -5.85 -2.41 -11.58
N ILE A 341 -5.97 -1.43 -12.48
CA ILE A 341 -6.70 -1.58 -13.75
C ILE A 341 -6.05 -2.67 -14.62
N GLU A 342 -4.73 -2.64 -14.78
CA GLU A 342 -3.96 -3.62 -15.56
C GLU A 342 -4.15 -5.04 -15.00
N SER A 343 -4.08 -5.20 -13.67
CA SER A 343 -4.28 -6.51 -13.03
C SER A 343 -5.68 -7.10 -13.19
N SER A 344 -6.66 -6.27 -13.59
CA SER A 344 -8.05 -6.66 -13.81
C SER A 344 -8.36 -6.91 -15.29
N GLY A 345 -7.38 -6.72 -16.17
CA GLY A 345 -7.54 -6.71 -17.62
C GLY A 345 -6.84 -7.85 -18.34
N THR A 346 -6.81 -7.76 -19.66
CA THR A 346 -5.99 -8.63 -20.51
C THR A 346 -4.57 -8.09 -20.62
N PRO A 347 -3.55 -8.94 -20.91
CA PRO A 347 -2.19 -8.48 -21.15
C PRO A 347 -2.16 -7.33 -22.17
N LEU A 348 -1.44 -6.25 -21.82
CA LEU A 348 -1.36 -5.06 -22.64
C LEU A 348 -0.62 -5.35 -23.94
N SER A 349 -1.23 -4.99 -25.07
CA SER A 349 -0.59 -5.11 -26.40
C SER A 349 0.30 -3.91 -26.73
N ASP A 350 0.03 -2.72 -26.15
CA ASP A 350 0.80 -1.49 -26.39
C ASP A 350 1.19 -0.78 -25.09
N VAL A 351 2.43 -1.04 -24.65
CA VAL A 351 3.04 -0.46 -23.44
C VAL A 351 3.25 1.06 -23.57
N ARG A 352 3.44 1.58 -24.79
CA ARG A 352 3.65 3.02 -25.02
C ARG A 352 2.35 3.78 -24.80
N LEU A 353 1.26 3.32 -25.41
CA LEU A 353 -0.07 3.89 -25.20
C LEU A 353 -0.49 3.82 -23.74
N TRP A 354 -0.21 2.69 -23.07
CA TRP A 354 -0.44 2.55 -21.64
C TRP A 354 0.27 3.64 -20.83
N ARG A 355 1.58 3.83 -21.03
CA ARG A 355 2.35 4.86 -20.33
C ARG A 355 1.80 6.27 -20.57
N GLN A 356 1.44 6.58 -21.82
CA GLN A 356 0.83 7.86 -22.15
C GLN A 356 -0.49 8.06 -21.40
N GLY A 357 -1.32 7.01 -21.30
CA GLY A 357 -2.54 7.02 -20.50
C GLY A 357 -2.28 7.26 -19.01
N VAL A 358 -1.28 6.61 -18.42
CA VAL A 358 -0.92 6.79 -17.00
C VAL A 358 -0.41 8.21 -16.74
N ASN A 359 0.39 8.76 -17.65
CA ASN A 359 0.86 10.15 -17.54
C ASN A 359 -0.31 11.14 -17.66
N GLN A 360 -1.23 10.92 -18.61
CA GLN A 360 -2.45 11.73 -18.75
C GLN A 360 -3.31 11.67 -17.49
N LEU A 361 -3.45 10.49 -16.87
CA LEU A 361 -4.14 10.35 -15.59
C LEU A 361 -3.43 11.19 -14.52
N SER A 362 -2.10 11.05 -14.38
CA SER A 362 -1.32 11.83 -13.42
C SER A 362 -1.51 13.35 -13.56
N GLU A 363 -1.47 13.87 -14.79
CA GLU A 363 -1.67 15.30 -15.03
C GLU A 363 -3.10 15.78 -14.71
N THR A 364 -4.12 15.01 -15.08
CA THR A 364 -5.52 15.35 -14.78
C THR A 364 -5.80 15.30 -13.28
N VAL A 365 -5.26 14.29 -12.58
CA VAL A 365 -5.36 14.14 -11.12
C VAL A 365 -4.65 15.29 -10.41
N LYS A 366 -3.44 15.66 -10.85
CA LYS A 366 -2.74 16.83 -10.31
C LYS A 366 -3.58 18.09 -10.44
N ARG A 367 -4.17 18.36 -11.61
CA ARG A 367 -5.02 19.56 -11.81
C ARG A 367 -6.23 19.58 -10.88
N LEU A 368 -6.87 18.43 -10.68
CA LEU A 368 -7.95 18.30 -9.71
C LEU A 368 -7.48 18.63 -8.30
N TYR A 369 -6.32 18.10 -7.89
CA TYR A 369 -5.76 18.33 -6.57
C TYR A 369 -5.36 19.79 -6.34
N ASP A 370 -4.71 20.42 -7.33
CA ASP A 370 -4.36 21.83 -7.26
C ASP A 370 -5.60 22.70 -7.10
N LYS A 371 -6.67 22.36 -7.82
CA LYS A 371 -7.95 23.08 -7.70
C LYS A 371 -8.59 22.87 -6.34
N LEU A 372 -8.58 21.65 -5.80
CA LEU A 372 -9.07 21.36 -4.46
C LEU A 372 -8.37 22.22 -3.40
N ASP A 373 -7.03 22.30 -3.46
CA ASP A 373 -6.23 23.01 -2.46
C ASP A 373 -6.42 24.54 -2.51
N LEU A 374 -6.91 25.09 -3.63
CA LEU A 374 -7.22 26.51 -3.79
C LEU A 374 -8.62 26.91 -3.30
N LEU A 375 -9.46 25.95 -2.88
CA LEU A 375 -10.82 26.24 -2.46
C LEU A 375 -10.87 26.73 -1.00
N PRO A 376 -11.59 27.83 -0.70
CA PRO A 376 -11.69 28.37 0.67
C PRO A 376 -12.23 27.36 1.70
N GLU A 377 -13.09 26.44 1.27
CA GLU A 377 -13.68 25.37 2.08
C GLU A 377 -12.64 24.35 2.57
N MET A 378 -11.50 24.29 1.89
CA MET A 378 -10.38 23.39 2.16
C MET A 378 -9.29 24.03 3.03
N VAL A 379 -9.43 25.30 3.41
CA VAL A 379 -8.55 25.91 4.42
C VAL A 379 -8.86 25.25 5.77
N PRO A 380 -7.86 24.66 6.46
CA PRO A 380 -8.08 24.03 7.76
C PRO A 380 -8.71 25.03 8.72
N SER A 381 -9.74 24.60 9.46
CA SER A 381 -10.33 25.47 10.49
C SER A 381 -9.27 25.75 11.57
N PRO A 382 -9.15 26.99 12.08
CA PRO A 382 -8.16 27.34 13.11
C PRO A 382 -8.37 26.64 14.47
N THR A 383 -9.33 25.72 14.56
CA THR A 383 -9.50 24.79 15.68
C THR A 383 -8.42 23.71 15.73
N TYR A 384 -7.64 23.54 14.66
CA TYR A 384 -6.33 22.91 14.81
C TYR A 384 -5.47 23.83 15.64
N GLY A 385 -5.06 23.36 16.81
CA GLY A 385 -4.00 24.00 17.59
C GLY A 385 -2.83 24.39 16.69
N PRO A 386 -2.01 25.36 17.12
CA PRO A 386 -0.96 25.95 16.28
C PRO A 386 -0.24 24.86 15.50
N PRO A 387 0.12 25.09 14.21
CA PRO A 387 0.79 24.10 13.39
C PRO A 387 1.80 23.41 14.28
N LEU A 388 1.61 22.10 14.47
CA LEU A 388 2.35 21.28 15.42
C LEU A 388 3.76 21.83 15.43
N VAL A 389 4.15 22.44 16.57
CA VAL A 389 5.54 22.82 16.80
C VAL A 389 6.31 21.65 16.23
N VAL A 390 7.14 21.91 15.22
CA VAL A 390 8.08 20.91 14.72
C VAL A 390 8.74 20.43 15.98
N LEU A 391 8.29 19.27 16.48
CA LEU A 391 8.94 18.65 17.60
C LEU A 391 10.26 18.35 16.96
N GLU A 392 11.27 19.16 17.32
CA GLU A 392 12.65 18.77 17.11
C GLU A 392 12.66 17.28 17.46
N PRO A 393 13.09 16.42 16.51
CA PRO A 393 13.02 14.98 16.69
C PRO A 393 13.51 14.73 18.10
N PRO A 394 12.71 14.07 18.97
CA PRO A 394 12.97 14.05 20.39
C PRO A 394 14.43 13.72 20.53
N ILE A 395 15.21 14.70 21.01
CA ILE A 395 16.61 14.46 21.32
C ILE A 395 16.49 13.32 22.31
N LEU A 396 16.85 12.13 21.85
CA LEU A 396 17.08 10.99 22.70
C LEU A 396 18.12 11.51 23.67
N LYS A 397 17.68 11.95 24.85
CA LYS A 397 18.60 12.25 25.93
C LYS A 397 19.33 10.94 26.16
N LEU A 398 20.62 10.99 25.83
CA LEU A 398 21.60 9.91 25.83
C LEU A 398 21.58 9.14 27.15
#